data_AF-A0A7S4VCV1-F1
#
_entry.id   AF-A0A7S4VCV1-F1
#
_cell.length_a   1.000
_cell.length_b   1.000
_cell.length_c   1.000
_cell.angle_alpha   90.00
_cell.angle_beta   90.00
_cell.angle_gamma   90.00
#
_symmetry.space_group_name_H-M   'P 1'
#
loop_
_entity.id
_entity.type
_entity.pdbx_description
1 polymer ?
#
loop_
_entity_poly.entity_id
_entity_poly.type
_entity_poly.pdbx_seq_one_letter_code
_entity_poly.pdbx_strand_id
1 'polypeptide(L)'
;AWVIINVAGPYMLAQGEVMIDACCICGTDYCDVAGEIPWTMRTLELHEHAKKGRACIIPSAAVAGGYPDILTHICAKKLREETGEELRRSICYARGGGAGAGTSGGTLATRAAMNAASDWVRKKMADPFSLDGFIP
;
A
#
# COMPACT_ATOMS: atom_id res chain seq x y z
N ALA A 1 22.20 0.93 7.60
CA ALA A 1 21.05 0.38 6.88
C ALA A 1 20.73 1.31 5.72
N TRP A 2 20.38 0.77 4.56
CA TRP A 2 19.99 1.54 3.38
C TRP A 2 18.50 1.35 3.14
N VAL A 3 17.84 2.33 2.53
CA VAL A 3 16.44 2.25 2.14
C VAL A 3 16.28 2.71 0.70
N ILE A 4 15.48 1.96 -0.06
CA ILE A 4 15.00 2.36 -1.38
C ILE A 4 13.60 2.95 -1.24
N ILE A 5 13.42 4.18 -1.70
CA ILE A 5 12.13 4.88 -1.70
C ILE A 5 11.66 4.96 -3.15
N ASN A 6 10.69 4.13 -3.51
CA ASN A 6 10.13 4.10 -4.85
C ASN A 6 8.91 5.02 -4.94
N VAL A 7 9.03 6.08 -5.74
CA VAL A 7 7.98 7.09 -5.95
C VAL A 7 7.46 7.13 -7.39
N ALA A 8 7.90 6.20 -8.23
CA ALA A 8 7.63 6.19 -9.67
C ALA A 8 6.76 4.98 -10.06
N GLY A 9 5.46 5.22 -10.21
CA GLY A 9 4.53 4.28 -10.84
C GLY A 9 4.50 4.41 -12.37
N PRO A 10 3.74 3.56 -13.08
CA PRO A 10 2.80 2.56 -12.57
C PRO A 10 3.48 1.26 -12.09
N TYR A 11 3.21 0.87 -10.85
CA TYR A 11 3.96 -0.19 -10.16
C TYR A 11 3.61 -1.60 -10.68
N MET A 12 2.34 -1.86 -10.95
CA MET A 12 1.81 -3.14 -11.44
C MET A 12 2.29 -3.50 -12.86
N LEU A 13 2.66 -2.47 -13.64
CA LEU A 13 3.21 -2.63 -14.99
C LEU A 13 4.73 -2.73 -14.98
N ALA A 14 5.37 -2.19 -13.94
CA ALA A 14 6.77 -2.47 -13.67
C ALA A 14 6.92 -3.88 -13.09
N GLN A 15 8.03 -4.55 -13.39
CA GLN A 15 8.44 -5.76 -12.66
C GLN A 15 9.09 -5.35 -11.34
N GLY A 16 8.40 -4.51 -10.56
CA GLY A 16 8.93 -3.91 -9.35
C GLY A 16 9.27 -4.96 -8.29
N GLU A 17 8.63 -6.12 -8.31
CA GLU A 17 8.88 -7.20 -7.36
C GLU A 17 10.33 -7.67 -7.39
N VAL A 18 11.02 -7.53 -8.53
CA VAL A 18 12.45 -7.82 -8.67
C VAL A 18 13.30 -6.87 -7.82
N MET A 19 12.89 -5.60 -7.70
CA MET A 19 13.57 -4.63 -6.84
C MET A 19 13.37 -4.99 -5.36
N ILE A 20 12.16 -5.37 -4.96
CA ILE A 20 11.87 -5.81 -3.60
C ILE A 20 12.65 -7.09 -3.29
N ASP A 21 12.68 -8.06 -4.21
CA ASP A 21 13.43 -9.30 -4.06
C ASP A 21 14.93 -9.04 -3.87
N ALA A 22 15.51 -8.14 -4.67
CA ALA A 22 16.89 -7.70 -4.48
C ALA A 22 17.11 -7.01 -3.12
N CYS A 23 16.14 -6.23 -2.63
CA CYS A 23 16.19 -5.64 -1.30
C CYS A 23 16.19 -6.72 -0.21
N CYS A 24 15.36 -7.76 -0.34
CA CYS A 24 15.34 -8.92 0.54
C CYS A 24 16.70 -9.63 0.56
N ILE A 25 17.31 -9.89 -0.59
CA ILE A 25 18.61 -10.58 -0.69
C ILE A 25 19.73 -9.75 -0.02
N CYS A 26 19.72 -8.43 -0.23
CA CYS A 26 20.75 -7.53 0.26
C CYS A 26 20.56 -7.08 1.73
N GLY A 27 19.40 -7.36 2.34
CA GLY A 27 19.04 -6.81 3.64
C GLY A 27 18.85 -5.29 3.62
N THR A 28 18.32 -4.77 2.52
CA THR A 28 18.02 -3.34 2.30
C THR A 28 16.53 -3.10 2.51
N ASP A 29 16.15 -2.03 3.19
CA ASP A 29 14.75 -1.69 3.41
C ASP A 29 14.13 -1.09 2.13
N TYR A 30 12.81 -1.20 1.99
CA TYR A 30 12.07 -0.67 0.85
C TYR A 30 10.78 0.00 1.32
N CYS A 31 10.44 1.14 0.72
CA CYS A 31 9.10 1.70 0.81
C CYS A 31 8.63 2.33 -0.50
N ASP A 32 7.32 2.38 -0.70
CA ASP A 32 6.72 3.07 -1.85
C ASP A 32 5.44 3.83 -1.51
N VAL A 33 4.94 4.58 -2.49
CA VAL A 33 3.72 5.38 -2.39
C VAL A 33 2.59 4.83 -3.27
N ALA A 34 2.65 3.54 -3.63
CA ALA A 34 1.70 2.92 -4.54
C ALA A 34 0.29 2.89 -3.93
N GLY A 35 -0.73 3.15 -4.74
CA GLY A 35 -2.15 2.92 -4.38
C GLY A 35 -2.77 1.76 -5.14
N GLU A 36 -1.92 0.82 -5.59
CA GLU A 36 -2.27 -0.23 -6.54
C GLU A 36 -2.45 -1.56 -5.80
N ILE A 37 -3.69 -1.95 -5.50
CA ILE A 37 -3.98 -3.22 -4.81
C ILE A 37 -3.29 -4.44 -5.46
N PRO A 38 -3.28 -4.60 -6.81
CA PRO A 38 -2.53 -5.68 -7.46
C PRO A 38 -1.03 -5.69 -7.14
N TRP A 39 -0.42 -4.51 -7.02
CA TRP A 39 0.98 -4.37 -6.66
C TRP A 39 1.22 -4.78 -5.21
N THR A 40 0.41 -4.27 -4.27
CA THR A 40 0.46 -4.66 -2.85
C THR A 40 0.36 -6.18 -2.69
N MET A 41 -0.54 -6.83 -3.45
CA MET A 41 -0.67 -8.29 -3.44
C MET A 41 0.59 -9.04 -3.91
N ARG A 42 1.33 -8.51 -4.90
CA ARG A 42 2.62 -9.11 -5.30
C ARG A 42 3.68 -8.93 -4.21
N THR A 43 3.71 -7.78 -3.55
CA THR A 43 4.68 -7.54 -2.46
C THR A 43 4.45 -8.48 -1.27
N LEU A 44 3.19 -8.84 -0.99
CA LEU A 44 2.83 -9.81 0.04
C LEU A 44 3.43 -11.20 -0.19
N GLU A 45 3.55 -11.63 -1.45
CA GLU A 45 4.16 -12.93 -1.80
C GLU A 45 5.64 -13.00 -1.37
N LEU A 46 6.31 -11.86 -1.20
CA LEU A 46 7.71 -11.75 -0.78
C LEU A 46 7.89 -11.66 0.75
N HIS A 47 6.81 -11.70 1.54
CA HIS A 47 6.88 -11.51 2.99
C HIS A 47 7.87 -12.45 3.70
N GLU A 48 7.81 -13.75 3.39
CA GLU A 48 8.73 -14.73 3.99
C GLU A 48 10.18 -14.53 3.51
N HIS A 49 10.37 -14.02 2.29
CA HIS A 49 11.71 -13.69 1.80
C HIS A 49 12.27 -12.46 2.54
N ALA A 50 11.48 -11.40 2.69
CA ALA A 50 11.85 -10.21 3.45
C ALA A 50 12.25 -10.54 4.90
N LYS A 51 11.48 -11.41 5.57
CA LYS A 51 11.81 -11.91 6.92
C LYS A 51 13.15 -12.61 6.99
N LYS A 52 13.45 -13.51 6.05
CA LYS A 52 14.75 -14.20 5.97
C LYS A 52 15.89 -13.22 5.69
N GLY A 53 15.66 -12.27 4.79
CA GLY A 53 16.58 -11.20 4.41
C GLY A 53 16.80 -10.13 5.48
N ARG A 54 15.95 -10.09 6.52
CA ARG A 54 15.90 -9.05 7.54
C ARG A 54 15.71 -7.64 6.95
N ALA A 55 14.98 -7.57 5.83
CA ALA A 55 14.60 -6.34 5.16
C ALA A 55 13.19 -5.91 5.59
N CYS A 56 13.01 -4.64 5.90
CA CYS A 56 11.69 -4.06 6.14
C CYS A 56 11.09 -3.58 4.81
N ILE A 57 9.96 -4.17 4.40
CA ILE A 57 9.27 -3.83 3.15
C ILE A 57 7.93 -3.18 3.51
N ILE A 58 7.76 -1.90 3.15
CA ILE A 58 6.58 -1.08 3.47
C ILE A 58 5.93 -0.58 2.16
N PRO A 59 5.06 -1.39 1.53
CA PRO A 59 4.28 -0.94 0.38
C PRO A 59 3.19 0.05 0.80
N SER A 60 2.68 0.85 -0.14
CA SER A 60 1.52 1.75 0.06
C SER A 60 1.70 2.75 1.21
N ALA A 61 2.91 3.24 1.48
CA ALA A 61 3.24 4.08 2.63
C ALA A 61 2.75 5.55 2.53
N ALA A 62 1.83 5.86 1.61
CA ALA A 62 1.31 7.20 1.36
C ALA A 62 -0.22 7.28 1.54
N VAL A 63 -0.86 8.29 0.93
CA VAL A 63 -2.26 8.65 1.20
C VAL A 63 -3.23 7.52 0.86
N ALA A 64 -2.83 6.60 -0.02
CA ALA A 64 -3.65 5.48 -0.43
C ALA A 64 -3.81 4.39 0.66
N GLY A 65 -2.83 4.20 1.55
CA GLY A 65 -2.87 3.15 2.59
C GLY A 65 -2.19 3.55 3.91
N GLY A 66 -0.92 3.93 3.87
CA GLY A 66 -0.11 4.19 5.08
C GLY A 66 -0.66 5.28 5.99
N TYR A 67 -1.18 6.39 5.44
CA TYR A 67 -1.83 7.42 6.26
C TYR A 67 -3.11 6.91 6.95
N PRO A 68 -4.11 6.36 6.25
CA PRO A 68 -5.31 5.84 6.92
C PRO A 68 -5.03 4.71 7.92
N ASP A 69 -4.04 3.86 7.66
CA ASP A 69 -3.64 2.77 8.57
C ASP A 69 -3.07 3.30 9.88
N ILE A 70 -2.09 4.21 9.81
CA ILE A 70 -1.46 4.79 11.01
C ILE A 70 -2.49 5.58 11.82
N LEU A 71 -3.33 6.38 11.16
CA LEU A 71 -4.39 7.14 11.84
C LEU A 71 -5.38 6.21 12.55
N THR A 72 -5.82 5.15 11.88
CA THR A 72 -6.72 4.15 12.46
C THR A 72 -6.07 3.45 13.65
N HIS A 73 -4.81 3.06 13.53
CA HIS A 73 -4.06 2.41 14.61
C HIS A 73 -3.93 3.31 15.84
N ILE A 74 -3.57 4.59 15.66
CA ILE A 74 -3.44 5.55 16.76
C ILE A 74 -4.78 5.76 17.47
N CYS A 75 -5.87 5.95 16.71
CA CYS A 75 -7.21 6.10 17.26
C CYS A 75 -7.67 4.85 18.01
N ALA A 76 -7.44 3.65 17.45
CA ALA A 76 -7.79 2.38 18.09
C ALA A 76 -7.03 2.19 19.40
N LYS A 77 -5.73 2.48 19.41
CA LYS A 77 -4.90 2.40 20.62
C LYS A 77 -5.41 3.36 21.70
N LYS A 78 -5.68 4.60 21.33
CA LYS A 78 -6.17 5.63 22.25
C LYS A 78 -7.54 5.27 22.85
N LEU A 79 -8.47 4.78 22.03
CA LEU A 79 -9.78 4.32 22.48
C LEU A 79 -9.64 3.23 23.54
N ARG A 80 -8.84 2.19 23.25
CA ARG A 80 -8.61 1.08 24.18
C ARG A 80 -7.99 1.55 25.50
N GLU A 81 -7.04 2.48 25.45
CA GLU A 81 -6.41 3.05 26.65
C GLU A 81 -7.39 3.84 27.53
N GLU A 82 -8.37 4.54 26.94
CA GLU A 82 -9.32 5.38 27.67
C GLU A 82 -10.57 4.64 28.15
N THR A 83 -11.05 3.67 27.37
CA THR A 83 -12.35 3.03 27.61
C THR A 83 -12.23 1.53 27.91
N GLY A 84 -11.10 0.90 27.61
CA GLY A 84 -10.95 -0.56 27.66
C GLY A 84 -11.64 -1.30 26.50
N GLU A 85 -12.28 -0.58 25.57
CA GLU A 85 -13.02 -1.15 24.44
C GLU A 85 -12.19 -1.19 23.16
N GLU A 86 -12.45 -2.18 22.30
CA GLU A 86 -11.82 -2.29 20.98
C GLU A 86 -12.54 -1.45 19.91
N LEU A 87 -11.77 -0.88 18.98
CA LEU A 87 -12.33 -0.14 17.85
C LEU A 87 -13.07 -1.09 16.90
N ARG A 88 -14.37 -0.87 16.71
CA ARG A 88 -15.22 -1.71 15.84
C ARG A 88 -15.15 -1.34 14.37
N ARG A 89 -15.08 -0.03 14.06
CA ARG A 89 -15.03 0.50 12.69
C ARG A 89 -14.33 1.85 12.68
N SER A 90 -13.46 2.06 11.69
CA SER A 90 -12.89 3.35 11.33
C SER A 90 -13.39 3.75 9.95
N ILE A 91 -13.69 5.03 9.76
CA ILE A 91 -13.96 5.60 8.43
C ILE A 91 -13.06 6.82 8.29
N CYS A 92 -12.07 6.72 7.40
CA CYS A 92 -11.14 7.81 7.15
C CYS A 92 -11.61 8.66 5.98
N TYR A 93 -11.86 9.94 6.21
CA TYR A 93 -12.19 10.92 5.18
C TYR A 93 -10.98 11.81 4.90
N ALA A 94 -10.29 11.58 3.79
CA ALA A 94 -9.25 12.50 3.32
C ALA A 94 -9.89 13.64 2.51
N ARG A 95 -9.75 14.89 2.97
CA ARG A 95 -10.12 16.08 2.20
C ARG A 95 -8.85 16.81 1.76
N GLY A 96 -8.74 17.06 0.45
CA GLY A 96 -7.54 17.64 -0.17
C GLY A 96 -6.58 16.56 -0.69
N GLY A 97 -6.04 16.77 -1.90
CA GLY A 97 -5.13 15.81 -2.55
C GLY A 97 -5.30 15.65 -4.07
N GLY A 98 -6.35 16.22 -4.69
CA GLY A 98 -6.66 15.95 -6.10
C GLY A 98 -6.88 17.15 -7.03
N ALA A 99 -7.23 18.34 -6.53
CA ALA A 99 -7.64 19.44 -7.42
C ALA A 99 -6.56 20.52 -7.64
N GLY A 100 -5.66 20.75 -6.67
CA GLY A 100 -4.70 21.87 -6.74
C GLY A 100 -3.34 21.53 -7.38
N ALA A 101 -2.91 20.27 -7.33
CA ALA A 101 -1.55 19.86 -7.75
C ALA A 101 -1.51 19.14 -9.11
N GLY A 102 -2.65 18.96 -9.78
CA GLY A 102 -2.75 18.10 -10.96
C GLY A 102 -2.56 16.61 -10.60
N THR A 103 -3.05 15.72 -11.45
CA THR A 103 -2.78 14.28 -11.32
C THR A 103 -1.47 13.97 -12.03
N SER A 104 -0.51 13.29 -11.38
CA SER A 104 0.75 12.92 -12.03
C SER A 104 0.48 11.97 -13.21
N GLY A 105 1.35 11.98 -14.23
CA GLY A 105 1.25 11.06 -15.37
C GLY A 105 1.28 9.59 -14.93
N GLY A 106 2.10 9.28 -13.91
CA GLY A 106 2.13 7.95 -13.29
C GLY A 106 0.78 7.58 -12.68
N THR A 107 0.15 8.48 -11.93
CA THR A 107 -1.18 8.25 -11.33
C THR A 107 -2.26 8.03 -12.39
N LEU A 108 -2.24 8.75 -13.52
CA LEU A 108 -3.16 8.50 -14.63
C LEU A 108 -2.92 7.13 -15.26
N ALA A 109 -1.66 6.75 -15.48
CA ALA A 109 -1.30 5.44 -16.03
C ALA A 109 -1.70 4.30 -15.09
N THR A 110 -1.47 4.45 -13.78
CA THR A 110 -1.93 3.55 -12.72
C THR A 110 -3.45 3.34 -12.81
N ARG A 111 -4.22 4.41 -12.86
CA ARG A 111 -5.69 4.34 -12.94
C ARG A 111 -6.16 3.67 -14.23
N ALA A 112 -5.50 3.97 -15.35
CA ALA A 112 -5.80 3.32 -16.62
C ALA A 112 -5.52 1.80 -16.56
N ALA A 113 -4.38 1.40 -15.98
CA ALA A 113 -4.00 0.00 -15.82
C ALA A 113 -4.98 -0.76 -14.91
N MET A 114 -5.43 -0.15 -13.80
CA MET A 114 -6.42 -0.74 -12.90
C MET A 114 -7.83 -0.85 -13.54
N ASN A 115 -8.22 0.11 -14.38
CA ASN A 115 -9.52 0.09 -15.08
C ASN A 115 -9.54 -0.90 -16.24
N ALA A 116 -8.43 -1.05 -16.96
CA ALA A 116 -8.27 -2.03 -18.03
C ALA A 116 -8.01 -3.46 -17.52
N ALA A 117 -8.12 -3.67 -16.20
CA ALA A 117 -7.56 -4.84 -15.57
C ALA A 117 -8.38 -6.12 -15.75
N SER A 118 -7.67 -7.24 -15.61
CA SER A 118 -8.22 -8.60 -15.66
C SER A 118 -9.22 -8.87 -14.53
N ASP A 119 -10.02 -9.93 -14.69
CA ASP A 119 -10.99 -10.34 -13.67
C ASP A 119 -10.34 -10.64 -12.31
N TRP A 120 -9.08 -11.10 -12.30
CA TRP A 120 -8.33 -11.29 -11.07
C TRP A 120 -8.10 -9.97 -10.32
N VAL A 121 -7.67 -8.92 -11.03
CA VAL A 121 -7.46 -7.59 -10.42
C VAL A 121 -8.77 -7.04 -9.88
N ARG A 122 -9.85 -7.13 -10.67
CA ARG A 122 -11.18 -6.67 -10.23
C ARG A 122 -11.64 -7.35 -8.94
N LYS A 123 -11.47 -8.68 -8.85
CA LYS A 123 -11.82 -9.44 -7.64
C LYS A 123 -10.98 -9.00 -6.44
N LYS A 124 -9.68 -8.74 -6.63
CA LYS A 124 -8.81 -8.27 -5.55
C LYS A 124 -9.14 -6.86 -5.08
N MET A 125 -9.45 -5.95 -6.01
CA MET A 125 -9.89 -4.60 -5.65
C MET A 125 -11.19 -4.59 -4.84
N ALA A 126 -12.09 -5.55 -5.10
CA ALA A 126 -13.36 -5.69 -4.39
C ALA A 126 -13.26 -6.47 -3.07
N ASP A 127 -12.11 -7.09 -2.77
CA ASP A 127 -11.92 -7.89 -1.57
C ASP A 127 -11.39 -6.99 -0.44
N PRO A 128 -12.16 -6.77 0.65
CA PRO A 128 -11.77 -5.88 1.74
C PRO A 128 -10.49 -6.34 2.48
N PHE A 129 -10.06 -7.59 2.29
CA PHE A 129 -8.86 -8.14 2.92
C PHE A 129 -7.61 -8.09 2.02
N SER A 130 -7.67 -7.42 0.87
CA SER A 130 -6.53 -7.31 -0.06
C SER A 130 -5.55 -6.17 0.25
N LEU A 131 -5.55 -5.60 1.47
CA LEU A 131 -4.78 -4.42 1.89
C LEU A 131 -4.98 -3.22 0.95
N ASP A 132 -5.87 -2.30 1.33
CA ASP A 132 -6.47 -1.23 0.50
C ASP A 132 -7.71 -1.66 -0.32
N GLY A 133 -8.22 -2.87 -0.06
CA GLY A 133 -9.47 -3.39 -0.63
C GLY A 133 -10.71 -2.53 -0.35
N PHE A 134 -11.66 -2.53 -1.28
CA PHE A 134 -12.89 -1.75 -1.11
C PHE A 134 -13.79 -2.34 0.00
N ILE A 135 -14.18 -1.48 0.95
CA ILE A 135 -15.20 -1.79 1.97
C ILE A 135 -16.44 -0.95 1.64
N PRO A 136 -17.59 -1.57 1.32
CA PRO A 136 -18.84 -0.85 1.03
C PRO A 136 -19.44 -0.10 2.24
#